data_AF-A0A6F8UWR7-F1
#
_entry.id   AF-A0A6F8UWR7-F1
#
_cell.length_a   1.000
_cell.length_b   1.000
_cell.length_c   1.000
_cell.angle_alpha   90.00
_cell.angle_beta   90.00
_cell.angle_gamma   90.00
#
_symmetry.space_group_name_H-M   'P 1'
#
loop_
_entity.id
_entity.type
_entity.pdbx_description
1 polymer ?
#
loop_
_entity_poly.entity_id
_entity_poly.type
_entity_poly.pdbx_seq_one_letter_code
_entity_poly.pdbx_strand_id
1 'polypeptide(L)'
;MTTLDCSRYSFNLGGQPVQSATVAPIGFAAYVAVTNAATRAGRSPEAFARNVFRARLKAQVTLQLASGQTGKLDDEAITALHPRLGLRLKAAIDSSAASAGRAELLGNPDADGITEPIHVKLGDPIKGAGDAVIDEIEFQAKTLGEMEDVITADDRIGQVLALMKIGRPVTGSLSALPSWAVDQISMGDGLFLLTEVLGRFLDDPAPAESPASPGAEA
;
A
#
# COMPACT_ATOMS: atom_id res chain seq x y z
N MET A 1 -4.83 2.65 14.99
CA MET A 1 -4.42 4.05 15.29
C MET A 1 -3.68 4.04 16.61
N THR A 2 -2.54 4.73 16.71
CA THR A 2 -1.68 4.72 17.91
C THR A 2 -1.47 6.14 18.42
N THR A 3 -1.73 6.40 19.70
CA THR A 3 -1.48 7.71 20.33
C THR A 3 -0.30 7.63 21.27
N LEU A 4 0.61 8.60 21.17
CA LEU A 4 1.82 8.73 21.96
C LEU A 4 1.71 9.97 22.86
N ASP A 5 1.96 9.79 24.15
CA ASP A 5 2.20 10.92 25.06
C ASP A 5 3.55 11.58 24.73
N CYS A 6 3.50 12.88 24.48
CA CYS A 6 4.64 13.72 24.12
C CYS A 6 5.08 14.67 25.24
N SER A 7 4.35 14.74 26.36
CA SER A 7 4.59 15.69 27.46
C SER A 7 6.01 15.62 28.05
N ARG A 8 6.69 14.49 27.89
CA ARG A 8 8.06 14.23 28.36
C ARG A 8 9.15 14.68 27.38
N TYR A 9 8.78 15.17 26.20
CA TYR A 9 9.72 15.64 25.19
C TYR A 9 9.52 17.12 24.95
N SER A 10 10.56 17.93 25.13
CA SER A 10 10.52 19.35 24.80
C SER A 10 10.45 19.51 23.27
N PHE A 11 9.23 19.60 22.74
CA PHE A 11 8.97 19.84 21.33
C PHE A 11 7.80 20.81 21.19
N ASN A 12 8.04 21.88 20.44
CA ASN A 12 7.07 22.92 20.16
C ASN A 12 6.80 22.98 18.66
N LEU A 13 5.54 23.19 18.29
CA LEU A 13 5.14 23.46 16.91
C LEU A 13 4.48 24.84 16.87
N GLY A 14 5.00 25.74 16.01
CA GLY A 14 4.50 27.12 15.95
C GLY A 14 4.56 27.85 17.30
N GLY A 15 5.57 27.55 18.13
CA GLY A 15 5.72 28.11 19.48
C GLY A 15 4.82 27.49 20.56
N GLN A 16 4.01 26.48 20.23
CA GLN A 16 3.14 25.81 21.21
C GLN A 16 3.66 24.42 21.58
N PRO A 17 3.65 24.04 22.87
CA PRO A 17 4.02 22.70 23.29
C PRO A 17 3.12 21.63 22.68
N VAL A 18 3.74 20.53 22.24
CA VAL A 18 3.03 19.35 21.76
C VAL A 18 2.72 18.43 22.94
N GLN A 19 1.44 18.12 23.14
CA GLN A 19 0.98 17.24 24.22
C GLN A 19 0.97 15.77 23.82
N SER A 20 0.50 15.46 22.62
CA SER A 20 0.45 14.09 22.11
C SER A 20 0.60 14.03 20.60
N ALA A 21 0.91 12.84 20.09
CA ALA A 21 0.98 12.56 18.67
C ALA A 21 0.13 11.33 18.35
N THR A 22 -0.71 11.43 17.34
CA THR A 22 -1.53 10.32 16.85
C THR A 22 -0.99 9.87 15.50
N VAL A 23 -0.73 8.57 15.38
CA VAL A 23 -0.29 7.90 14.15
C VAL A 23 -1.46 7.12 13.56
N ALA A 24 -1.90 7.55 12.38
CA ALA A 24 -2.92 6.88 11.59
C ALA A 24 -2.29 5.83 10.66
N PRO A 25 -3.01 4.73 10.34
CA PRO A 25 -2.60 3.85 9.25
C PRO A 25 -2.54 4.61 7.93
N ILE A 26 -1.77 4.08 6.97
CA ILE A 26 -1.69 4.59 5.61
C ILE A 26 -2.26 3.53 4.65
N GLY A 27 -3.12 3.94 3.72
CA GLY A 27 -3.58 3.08 2.64
C GLY A 27 -2.46 2.83 1.62
N PHE A 28 -2.59 1.77 0.82
CA PHE A 28 -1.57 1.39 -0.15
C PHE A 28 -1.31 2.49 -1.18
N ALA A 29 -2.35 3.07 -1.79
CA ALA A 29 -2.23 4.14 -2.78
C ALA A 29 -1.48 5.37 -2.23
N ALA A 30 -1.81 5.79 -0.99
CA ALA A 30 -1.12 6.88 -0.32
C ALA A 30 0.36 6.56 -0.05
N TYR A 31 0.67 5.29 0.26
CA TYR A 31 2.05 4.86 0.42
C TYR A 31 2.83 4.89 -0.90
N VAL A 32 2.23 4.44 -2.01
CA VAL A 32 2.85 4.53 -3.34
C VAL A 32 3.17 5.99 -3.69
N ALA A 33 2.26 6.92 -3.40
CA ALA A 33 2.51 8.34 -3.62
C ALA A 33 3.71 8.86 -2.81
N VAL A 34 3.83 8.42 -1.56
CA VAL A 34 4.97 8.74 -0.67
C VAL A 34 6.28 8.16 -1.20
N THR A 35 6.31 6.90 -1.63
CA THR A 35 7.51 6.27 -2.17
C THR A 35 7.95 6.92 -3.48
N ASN A 36 7.02 7.23 -4.39
CA ASN A 36 7.32 7.85 -5.68
C ASN A 36 7.85 9.29 -5.52
N ALA A 37 7.34 10.03 -4.54
CA ALA A 37 7.89 11.34 -4.19
C ALA A 37 9.33 11.19 -3.63
N ALA A 38 9.57 10.19 -2.78
CA ALA A 38 10.89 9.93 -2.19
C ALA A 38 11.93 9.45 -3.22
N THR A 39 11.55 8.59 -4.18
CA THR A 39 12.41 8.12 -5.27
C THR A 39 12.89 9.28 -6.12
N ARG A 40 11.97 10.17 -6.54
CA ARG A 40 12.34 11.35 -7.35
C ARG A 40 13.26 12.33 -6.64
N ALA A 41 13.20 12.38 -5.31
CA ALA A 41 14.04 13.25 -4.49
C ALA A 41 15.38 12.61 -4.06
N GLY A 42 15.52 11.28 -4.13
CA GLY A 42 16.67 10.53 -3.63
C GLY A 42 17.66 10.17 -4.74
N ARG A 43 18.96 10.39 -4.51
CA ARG A 43 20.05 9.93 -5.39
C ARG A 43 20.85 8.74 -4.81
N SER A 44 20.50 8.28 -3.62
CA SER A 44 21.11 7.12 -2.94
C SER A 44 20.07 6.34 -2.11
N PRO A 45 20.32 5.06 -1.78
CA PRO A 45 19.41 4.26 -0.95
C PRO A 45 19.13 4.86 0.44
N GLU A 46 20.14 5.45 1.09
CA GLU A 46 19.99 6.08 2.40
C GLU A 46 19.14 7.35 2.31
N ALA A 47 19.34 8.13 1.24
CA ALA A 47 18.53 9.31 0.98
C ALA A 47 17.07 8.92 0.72
N PHE A 48 16.83 7.84 -0.03
CA PHE A 48 15.50 7.29 -0.26
C PHE A 48 14.81 6.88 1.06
N ALA A 49 15.44 6.03 1.86
CA ALA A 49 14.87 5.56 3.13
C ALA A 49 14.53 6.72 4.09
N ARG A 50 15.42 7.71 4.18
CA ARG A 50 15.18 8.93 4.95
C ARG A 50 13.99 9.72 4.41
N ASN A 51 13.91 9.91 3.09
CA ASN A 51 12.84 10.69 2.45
C ASN A 51 11.48 10.00 2.61
N VAL A 52 11.41 8.67 2.46
CA VAL A 52 10.20 7.88 2.74
C VAL A 52 9.76 8.08 4.18
N PHE A 53 10.67 7.94 5.16
CA PHE A 53 10.34 8.15 6.56
C PHE A 53 9.78 9.55 6.84
N ARG A 54 10.42 10.60 6.30
CA ARG A 54 9.95 11.98 6.45
C ARG A 54 8.56 12.19 5.85
N ALA A 55 8.34 11.69 4.63
CA ALA A 55 7.04 11.81 3.98
C ALA A 55 5.94 11.04 4.74
N ARG A 56 6.25 9.86 5.29
CA ARG A 56 5.34 9.11 6.17
C ARG A 56 5.03 9.87 7.46
N LEU A 57 5.99 10.56 8.08
CA LEU A 57 5.71 11.44 9.23
C LEU A 57 4.65 12.50 8.89
N LYS A 58 4.79 13.17 7.74
CA LYS A 58 3.83 14.20 7.30
C LYS A 58 2.43 13.62 7.03
N ALA A 59 2.37 12.44 6.41
CA ALA A 59 1.11 11.80 6.04
C ALA A 59 0.37 11.18 7.24
N GLN A 60 1.10 10.47 8.12
CA GLN A 60 0.50 9.61 9.15
C GLN A 60 0.39 10.27 10.52
N VAL A 61 1.17 11.32 10.81
CA VAL A 61 1.22 11.93 12.15
C VAL A 61 0.34 13.17 12.22
N THR A 62 -0.49 13.22 13.26
CA THR A 62 -1.21 14.43 13.68
C THR A 62 -0.82 14.74 15.11
N LEU A 63 -0.44 15.98 15.37
CA LEU A 63 0.00 16.44 16.68
C LEU A 63 -1.14 17.15 17.40
N GLN A 64 -1.29 16.91 18.69
CA GLN A 64 -2.19 17.66 19.56
C GLN A 64 -1.36 18.70 20.32
N LEU A 65 -1.72 19.97 20.17
CA LEU A 65 -1.05 21.09 20.83
C LEU A 65 -1.70 21.40 22.18
N ALA A 66 -0.94 22.03 23.07
CA ALA A 66 -1.44 22.44 24.39
C ALA A 66 -2.61 23.43 24.36
N SER A 67 -2.78 24.14 23.24
CA SER A 67 -3.93 25.01 22.99
C SER A 67 -5.22 24.26 22.67
N GLY A 68 -5.18 22.94 22.47
CA GLY A 68 -6.30 22.15 21.95
C GLY A 68 -6.36 22.07 20.42
N GLN A 69 -5.47 22.77 19.70
CA GLN A 69 -5.40 22.69 18.23
C GLN A 69 -4.63 21.46 17.76
N THR A 70 -4.88 21.05 16.51
CA THR A 70 -4.10 20.01 15.84
C THR A 70 -3.07 20.61 14.90
N GLY A 71 -1.87 20.04 14.87
CA GLY A 71 -0.79 20.42 13.96
C GLY A 71 -0.32 19.26 13.08
N LYS A 72 0.30 19.60 11.95
CA LYS A 72 0.99 18.65 11.07
C LYS A 72 2.50 18.91 11.13
N LEU A 73 3.27 17.86 10.91
CA LEU A 73 4.71 17.96 10.75
C LEU A 73 5.04 18.48 9.35
N ASP A 74 5.91 19.49 9.27
CA ASP A 74 6.60 19.92 8.05
C ASP A 74 8.10 19.57 8.14
N ASP A 75 8.90 19.96 7.13
CA ASP A 75 10.33 19.62 7.14
C ASP A 75 11.09 20.26 8.30
N GLU A 76 10.76 21.49 8.67
CA GLU A 76 11.40 22.20 9.79
C GLU A 76 11.07 21.50 11.12
N ALA A 77 9.79 21.24 11.37
CA ALA A 77 9.30 20.55 12.54
C ALA A 77 9.92 19.15 12.67
N ILE A 78 10.07 18.42 11.56
CA ILE A 78 10.71 17.10 11.55
C ILE A 78 12.18 17.20 11.99
N THR A 79 12.92 18.21 11.53
CA THR A 79 14.32 18.41 11.94
C THR A 79 14.47 18.84 13.39
N ALA A 80 13.45 19.51 13.94
CA ALA A 80 13.40 19.94 15.34
C ALA A 80 12.86 18.87 16.30
N LEU A 81 12.42 17.70 15.82
CA LEU A 81 11.91 16.63 16.66
C LEU A 81 12.98 16.14 17.65
N HIS A 82 12.57 15.97 18.91
CA HIS A 82 13.40 15.29 19.89
C HIS A 82 13.72 13.86 19.41
N PRO A 83 14.98 13.39 19.43
CA PRO A 83 15.37 12.09 18.85
C PRO A 83 14.57 10.90 19.39
N ARG A 84 14.29 10.86 20.70
CA ARG A 84 13.46 9.79 21.28
C ARG A 84 12.02 9.82 20.81
N LEU A 85 11.46 11.01 20.55
CA LEU A 85 10.12 11.12 19.98
C LEU A 85 10.12 10.65 18.52
N GLY A 86 11.13 11.04 17.74
CA GLY A 86 11.33 10.56 16.37
C GLY A 86 11.41 9.03 16.27
N LEU A 87 12.17 8.39 17.16
CA LEU A 87 12.25 6.91 17.22
C LEU A 87 10.91 6.26 17.59
N ARG A 88 10.16 6.84 18.54
CA ARG A 88 8.82 6.33 18.91
C ARG A 88 7.81 6.50 17.79
N LEU A 89 7.84 7.64 17.09
CA LEU A 89 7.00 7.87 15.91
C LEU A 89 7.33 6.87 14.80
N LYS A 90 8.62 6.60 14.56
CA LYS A 90 9.04 5.56 13.61
C LYS A 90 8.47 4.19 13.97
N ALA A 91 8.64 3.75 15.22
CA ALA A 91 8.10 2.47 15.67
C ALA A 91 6.57 2.39 15.56
N ALA A 92 5.86 3.47 15.88
CA ALA A 92 4.40 3.56 15.73
C ALA A 92 3.96 3.52 14.25
N ILE A 93 4.70 4.20 13.37
CA ILE A 93 4.47 4.20 11.91
C ILE A 93 4.68 2.79 11.34
N ASP A 94 5.75 2.10 11.73
CA ASP A 94 6.05 0.76 11.22
C ASP A 94 5.05 -0.28 11.72
N SER A 95 4.61 -0.17 12.98
CA SER A 95 3.58 -1.06 13.54
C SER A 95 2.16 -0.79 13.04
N SER A 96 1.86 0.43 12.56
CA SER A 96 0.53 0.78 12.03
C SER A 96 0.10 -0.03 10.80
N ALA A 97 1.06 -0.63 10.09
CA ALA A 97 0.79 -1.47 8.93
C ALA A 97 0.43 -2.93 9.31
N ALA A 98 0.72 -3.35 10.55
CA ALA A 98 0.60 -4.74 10.98
C ALA A 98 -0.76 -5.11 11.60
N SER A 99 -1.67 -4.16 11.79
CA SER A 99 -2.95 -4.40 12.50
C SER A 99 -4.15 -4.70 11.61
N ALA A 100 -3.96 -4.88 10.30
CA ALA A 100 -5.02 -5.21 9.34
C ALA A 100 -5.40 -6.69 9.43
N GLY A 101 -6.63 -7.04 9.02
CA GLY A 101 -6.93 -8.44 8.71
C GLY A 101 -5.97 -8.99 7.65
N ARG A 102 -5.85 -10.32 7.54
CA ARG A 102 -5.01 -10.93 6.51
C ARG A 102 -5.84 -11.16 5.25
N ALA A 103 -5.40 -10.59 4.12
CA ALA A 103 -5.95 -10.94 2.82
C ALA A 103 -5.68 -12.41 2.46
N GLU A 104 -6.56 -13.00 1.67
CA GLU A 104 -6.53 -14.40 1.30
C GLU A 104 -6.82 -14.58 -0.19
N LEU A 105 -6.10 -15.50 -0.84
CA LEU A 105 -6.44 -15.97 -2.18
C LEU A 105 -7.59 -16.96 -2.05
N LEU A 106 -8.61 -16.78 -2.87
CA LEU A 106 -9.77 -17.67 -2.97
C LEU A 106 -9.73 -18.42 -4.30
N GLY A 107 -10.29 -19.62 -4.32
CA GLY A 107 -10.44 -20.41 -5.55
C GLY A 107 -9.15 -21.12 -5.98
N ASN A 108 -8.89 -21.13 -7.29
CA ASN A 108 -7.77 -21.87 -7.88
C ASN A 108 -6.42 -21.22 -7.50
N PRO A 109 -5.53 -21.93 -6.78
CA PRO A 109 -4.22 -21.40 -6.41
C PRO A 109 -3.28 -21.22 -7.61
N ASP A 110 -3.64 -21.68 -8.81
CA ASP A 110 -2.87 -21.54 -10.05
C ASP A 110 -3.50 -20.54 -11.04
N ALA A 111 -4.58 -19.84 -10.64
CA ALA A 111 -5.17 -18.79 -11.48
C ALA A 111 -4.14 -17.70 -11.81
N ASP A 112 -4.13 -17.25 -13.06
CA ASP A 112 -3.14 -16.32 -13.64
C ASP A 112 -3.69 -14.91 -13.88
N GLY A 113 -5.01 -14.71 -13.74
CA GLY A 113 -5.67 -13.43 -13.99
C GLY A 113 -5.82 -13.11 -15.48
N ILE A 114 -5.44 -14.01 -16.39
CA ILE A 114 -5.53 -13.86 -17.84
C ILE A 114 -6.49 -14.93 -18.39
N THR A 115 -6.16 -16.20 -18.19
CA THR A 115 -6.98 -17.35 -18.58
C THR A 115 -8.07 -17.61 -17.55
N GLU A 116 -7.76 -17.45 -16.26
CA GLU A 116 -8.68 -17.65 -15.15
C GLU A 116 -8.63 -16.47 -14.16
N PRO A 117 -9.77 -15.98 -13.64
CA PRO A 117 -9.78 -14.89 -12.67
C PRO A 117 -9.09 -15.28 -11.36
N ILE A 118 -8.36 -14.32 -10.78
CA ILE A 118 -7.82 -14.44 -9.43
C ILE A 118 -8.79 -13.78 -8.45
N HIS A 119 -9.30 -14.52 -7.47
CA HIS A 119 -10.18 -14.00 -6.44
C HIS A 119 -9.41 -13.75 -5.14
N VAL A 120 -9.59 -12.57 -4.56
CA VAL A 120 -8.93 -12.15 -3.32
C VAL A 120 -9.98 -11.69 -2.33
N LYS A 121 -9.93 -12.24 -1.11
CA LYS A 121 -10.62 -11.68 0.04
C LYS A 121 -9.72 -10.66 0.72
N LEU A 122 -10.23 -9.46 0.95
CA LEU A 122 -9.54 -8.39 1.66
C LEU A 122 -9.48 -8.69 3.15
N GLY A 123 -8.35 -8.38 3.77
CA GLY A 123 -8.19 -8.37 5.21
C GLY A 123 -8.97 -7.24 5.86
N ASP A 124 -8.96 -6.05 5.23
CA ASP A 124 -9.74 -4.89 5.66
C ASP A 124 -10.78 -4.53 4.58
N PRO A 125 -12.06 -4.90 4.75
CA PRO A 125 -13.10 -4.62 3.77
C PRO A 125 -13.30 -3.13 3.51
N ILE A 126 -13.49 -2.78 2.23
CA ILE A 126 -13.75 -1.41 1.78
C ILE A 126 -15.20 -1.05 2.09
N LYS A 127 -15.40 0.12 2.70
CA LYS A 127 -16.73 0.62 3.07
C LYS A 127 -17.22 1.58 2.00
N GLY A 128 -18.29 1.20 1.32
CA GLY A 128 -19.00 2.02 0.33
C GLY A 128 -20.03 2.96 0.98
N ALA A 129 -20.86 3.57 0.14
CA ALA A 129 -21.99 4.38 0.61
C ALA A 129 -23.08 3.47 1.20
N GLY A 130 -23.64 3.85 2.35
CA GLY A 130 -24.65 3.06 3.06
C GLY A 130 -24.03 1.79 3.66
N ASP A 131 -24.70 0.64 3.46
CA ASP A 131 -24.27 -0.67 3.96
C ASP A 131 -23.46 -1.48 2.92
N ALA A 132 -23.07 -0.86 1.80
CA ALA A 132 -22.27 -1.53 0.78
C ALA A 132 -20.86 -1.82 1.31
N VAL A 133 -20.44 -3.07 1.25
CA VAL A 133 -19.10 -3.53 1.63
C VAL A 133 -18.50 -4.28 0.46
N ILE A 134 -17.24 -4.00 0.15
CA ILE A 134 -16.44 -4.80 -0.78
C ILE A 134 -15.40 -5.52 0.07
N ASP A 135 -15.60 -6.81 0.25
CA ASP A 135 -14.69 -7.71 0.97
C ASP A 135 -13.96 -8.67 0.02
N GLU A 136 -14.45 -8.84 -1.21
CA GLU A 136 -13.83 -9.68 -2.23
C GLU A 136 -13.63 -8.92 -3.56
N ILE A 137 -12.44 -9.09 -4.15
CA ILE A 137 -12.05 -8.52 -5.44
C ILE A 137 -11.63 -9.64 -6.39
N GLU A 138 -12.18 -9.61 -7.59
CA GLU A 138 -11.74 -10.41 -8.74
C GLU A 138 -10.74 -9.59 -9.58
N PHE A 139 -9.62 -10.21 -9.95
CA PHE A 139 -8.66 -9.68 -10.90
C PHE A 139 -8.66 -10.54 -12.16
N GLN A 140 -9.10 -9.97 -13.27
CA GLN A 140 -8.96 -10.60 -14.59
C GLN A 140 -8.78 -9.55 -15.69
N ALA A 141 -7.74 -9.69 -16.48
CA ALA A 141 -7.51 -8.92 -17.69
C ALA A 141 -7.83 -9.74 -18.93
N LYS A 142 -8.63 -9.17 -19.84
CA LYS A 142 -9.04 -9.78 -21.11
C LYS A 142 -8.23 -9.28 -22.29
N THR A 143 -7.58 -8.13 -22.15
CA THR A 143 -6.83 -7.49 -23.24
C THR A 143 -5.53 -6.90 -22.73
N LEU A 144 -4.55 -6.77 -23.64
CA LEU A 144 -3.32 -6.02 -23.36
C LEU A 144 -3.63 -4.58 -22.93
N GLY A 145 -4.64 -3.95 -23.53
CA GLY A 145 -5.06 -2.58 -23.19
C GLY A 145 -5.49 -2.41 -21.73
N GLU A 146 -6.04 -3.45 -21.10
CA GLU A 146 -6.35 -3.42 -19.67
C GLU A 146 -5.07 -3.51 -18.81
N MET A 147 -4.01 -4.14 -19.32
CA MET A 147 -2.73 -4.35 -18.64
C MET A 147 -1.65 -3.31 -18.97
N GLU A 148 -1.88 -2.39 -19.92
CA GLU A 148 -0.88 -1.42 -20.36
C GLU A 148 -0.28 -0.64 -19.19
N ASP A 149 -1.12 -0.09 -18.32
CA ASP A 149 -0.69 0.64 -17.13
C ASP A 149 0.08 -0.24 -16.14
N VAL A 150 -0.25 -1.53 -16.04
CA VAL A 150 0.42 -2.48 -15.15
C VAL A 150 1.81 -2.82 -15.68
N ILE A 151 1.92 -3.09 -16.98
CA ILE A 151 3.17 -3.50 -17.61
C ILE A 151 4.15 -2.33 -17.68
N THR A 152 3.65 -1.10 -17.89
CA THR A 152 4.47 0.09 -18.10
C THR A 152 4.84 0.86 -16.83
N ALA A 153 4.32 0.48 -15.67
CA ALA A 153 4.65 1.17 -14.42
C ALA A 153 6.13 1.01 -14.05
N ASP A 154 6.72 2.08 -13.50
CA ASP A 154 8.17 2.19 -13.24
C ASP A 154 8.74 1.17 -12.23
N ASP A 155 7.90 0.69 -11.29
CA ASP A 155 8.29 -0.26 -10.26
C ASP A 155 7.13 -1.16 -9.81
N ARG A 156 7.44 -2.30 -9.17
CA ARG A 156 6.43 -3.30 -8.77
C ARG A 156 5.34 -2.74 -7.86
N ILE A 157 5.63 -1.73 -7.04
CA ILE A 157 4.62 -1.12 -6.15
C ILE A 157 3.63 -0.30 -6.99
N GLY A 158 4.12 0.44 -7.99
CA GLY A 158 3.31 1.11 -9.01
C GLY A 158 2.50 0.14 -9.85
N GLN A 159 3.08 -1.02 -10.23
CA GLN A 159 2.37 -2.06 -10.98
C GLN A 159 1.17 -2.60 -10.19
N VAL A 160 1.30 -2.83 -8.88
CA VAL A 160 0.16 -3.22 -8.03
C VAL A 160 -0.92 -2.15 -7.99
N LEU A 161 -0.55 -0.88 -7.87
CA LEU A 161 -1.53 0.21 -7.86
C LEU A 161 -2.30 0.29 -9.20
N ALA A 162 -1.62 0.02 -10.32
CA ALA A 162 -2.27 -0.10 -11.62
C ALA A 162 -3.18 -1.35 -11.68
N LEU A 163 -2.73 -2.49 -11.16
CA LEU A 163 -3.49 -3.74 -11.13
C LEU A 163 -4.80 -3.60 -10.32
N MET A 164 -4.76 -2.85 -9.21
CA MET A 164 -5.95 -2.52 -8.41
C MET A 164 -7.06 -1.84 -9.22
N LYS A 165 -6.72 -1.11 -10.30
CA LYS A 165 -7.69 -0.45 -11.17
C LYS A 165 -8.39 -1.42 -12.14
N ILE A 166 -7.86 -2.62 -12.31
CA ILE A 166 -8.49 -3.69 -13.12
C ILE A 166 -9.42 -4.53 -12.24
N GLY A 167 -9.14 -4.58 -10.93
CA GLY A 167 -9.92 -5.32 -9.96
C GLY A 167 -11.40 -4.95 -9.97
N ARG A 168 -12.28 -5.94 -9.81
CA ARG A 168 -13.74 -5.79 -9.80
C ARG A 168 -14.31 -6.37 -8.50
N PRO A 169 -15.27 -5.72 -7.83
CA PRO A 169 -15.96 -6.31 -6.70
C PRO A 169 -16.65 -7.62 -7.11
N VAL A 170 -16.47 -8.71 -6.35
CA VAL A 170 -17.18 -9.98 -6.63
C VAL A 170 -18.67 -9.83 -6.38
N THR A 171 -19.05 -9.10 -5.33
CA THR A 171 -20.45 -8.79 -5.02
C THR A 171 -20.85 -7.44 -5.61
N GLY A 172 -21.83 -7.44 -6.51
CA GLY A 172 -22.48 -6.22 -7.00
C GLY A 172 -22.25 -5.94 -8.49
N SER A 173 -21.22 -5.14 -8.81
CA SER A 173 -21.00 -4.57 -10.15
C SER A 173 -19.82 -5.24 -10.88
N LEU A 174 -20.01 -5.54 -12.16
CA LEU A 174 -18.95 -6.01 -13.08
C LEU A 174 -17.97 -4.89 -13.51
N SER A 175 -18.16 -3.67 -13.01
CA SER A 175 -17.26 -2.55 -13.29
C SER A 175 -15.99 -2.62 -12.44
N ALA A 176 -14.90 -2.12 -12.99
CA ALA A 176 -13.65 -1.90 -12.26
C ALA A 176 -13.86 -1.07 -10.98
N LEU A 177 -12.99 -1.28 -10.00
CA LEU A 177 -13.01 -0.55 -8.74
C LEU A 177 -12.92 0.96 -8.98
N PRO A 178 -13.85 1.74 -8.42
CA PRO A 178 -13.76 3.20 -8.51
C PRO A 178 -12.56 3.70 -7.68
N SER A 179 -12.01 4.87 -8.05
CA SER A 179 -10.80 5.42 -7.41
C SER A 179 -10.92 5.55 -5.88
N TRP A 180 -12.09 5.94 -5.37
CA TRP A 180 -12.34 6.06 -3.93
C TRP A 180 -12.20 4.73 -3.18
N ALA A 181 -12.45 3.59 -3.86
CA ALA A 181 -12.31 2.26 -3.28
C ALA A 181 -10.84 1.83 -3.28
N VAL A 182 -10.11 2.12 -4.37
CA VAL A 182 -8.66 1.91 -4.46
C VAL A 182 -7.93 2.65 -3.34
N ASP A 183 -8.33 3.89 -3.03
CA ASP A 183 -7.73 4.71 -1.98
C ASP A 183 -7.96 4.14 -0.56
N GLN A 184 -8.95 3.26 -0.39
CA GLN A 184 -9.25 2.60 0.89
C GLN A 184 -8.52 1.27 1.09
N ILE A 185 -7.87 0.72 0.05
CA ILE A 185 -7.14 -0.54 0.19
C ILE A 185 -6.02 -0.36 1.22
N SER A 186 -6.02 -1.24 2.22
CA SER A 186 -5.04 -1.21 3.29
C SER A 186 -3.63 -1.46 2.75
N MET A 187 -2.62 -1.01 3.48
CA MET A 187 -1.23 -1.37 3.17
C MET A 187 -1.04 -2.90 3.14
N GLY A 188 -1.63 -3.62 4.11
CA GLY A 188 -1.49 -5.06 4.22
C GLY A 188 -2.02 -5.79 3.00
N ASP A 189 -3.22 -5.42 2.55
CA ASP A 189 -3.84 -5.99 1.35
C ASP A 189 -3.04 -5.64 0.09
N GLY A 190 -2.54 -4.42 -0.04
CA GLY A 190 -1.71 -4.05 -1.18
C GLY A 190 -0.36 -4.78 -1.23
N LEU A 191 0.26 -5.04 -0.07
CA LEU A 191 1.44 -5.92 0.01
C LEU A 191 1.11 -7.36 -0.33
N PHE A 192 -0.06 -7.85 0.07
CA PHE A 192 -0.52 -9.17 -0.34
C PHE A 192 -0.69 -9.27 -1.86
N LEU A 193 -1.30 -8.27 -2.51
CA LEU A 193 -1.40 -8.26 -3.97
C LEU A 193 -0.02 -8.22 -4.64
N LEU A 194 0.95 -7.51 -4.05
CA LEU A 194 2.33 -7.47 -4.54
C LEU A 194 3.01 -8.84 -4.55
N THR A 195 2.82 -9.62 -3.48
CA THR A 195 3.51 -10.90 -3.29
C THR A 195 2.75 -12.06 -3.92
N GLU A 196 1.43 -12.06 -3.84
CA GLU A 196 0.59 -13.21 -4.19
C GLU A 196 -0.13 -13.06 -5.53
N VAL A 197 -0.35 -11.85 -6.04
CA VAL A 197 -1.18 -11.62 -7.24
C VAL A 197 -0.37 -11.09 -8.42
N LEU A 198 0.44 -10.05 -8.22
CA LEU A 198 1.13 -9.37 -9.32
C LEU A 198 1.98 -10.30 -10.18
N GLY A 199 2.73 -11.21 -9.54
CA GLY A 199 3.58 -12.17 -10.27
C GLY A 199 2.79 -13.05 -11.22
N ARG A 200 1.57 -13.46 -10.84
CA ARG A 200 0.73 -14.33 -11.67
C ARG A 200 0.31 -13.71 -13.00
N PHE A 201 0.19 -12.39 -13.04
CA PHE A 201 -0.12 -11.63 -14.25
C PHE A 201 1.08 -11.38 -15.16
N LEU A 202 2.29 -11.30 -14.59
CA LEU A 202 3.48 -10.78 -15.28
C LEU A 202 4.55 -11.83 -15.53
N ASP A 203 4.59 -12.88 -14.71
CA ASP A 203 5.54 -13.97 -14.83
C ASP A 203 4.95 -14.98 -15.82
N ASP A 204 5.46 -14.97 -17.05
CA ASP A 204 5.10 -15.94 -18.09
C ASP A 204 5.31 -17.37 -17.52
N PRO A 205 4.29 -18.25 -17.51
CA PRO A 205 4.52 -19.64 -17.17
C PRO A 205 5.44 -20.20 -18.26
N ALA A 206 6.73 -20.32 -17.94
CA ALA A 206 7.73 -20.84 -18.85
C ALA A 206 7.15 -22.05 -19.59
N PRO A 207 7.25 -22.14 -20.93
CA PRO A 207 6.66 -23.25 -21.66
C PRO A 207 7.22 -24.53 -21.07
N ALA A 208 6.32 -25.39 -20.57
CA ALA A 208 6.69 -26.69 -20.05
C ALA A 208 7.61 -27.35 -21.07
N GLU A 209 8.86 -27.63 -20.69
CA GLU A 209 9.80 -28.31 -21.57
C GLU A 209 9.10 -29.56 -22.09
N SER A 210 8.80 -29.56 -23.40
CA SER A 210 8.24 -30.74 -24.05
C SER A 210 9.22 -31.88 -23.79
N PRO A 211 8.77 -33.01 -23.22
CA PRO A 211 9.66 -34.14 -23.04
C PRO A 211 10.20 -34.53 -24.41
N ALA A 212 11.53 -34.46 -24.55
CA ALA A 212 12.22 -34.83 -25.78
C ALA A 212 11.72 -36.21 -26.22
N SER A 213 11.10 -36.29 -27.40
CA SER A 213 10.70 -37.56 -28.00
C SER A 213 11.91 -38.49 -28.07
N PRO A 214 11.87 -39.68 -27.47
CA PRO A 214 12.95 -40.64 -27.62
C PRO A 214 12.83 -41.30 -28.99
N GLY A 215 13.91 -41.23 -29.77
CA GLY A 215 14.19 -42.22 -30.81
C GLY A 215 13.83 -41.82 -32.24
N ALA A 216 14.86 -41.44 -32.98
CA ALA A 216 15.00 -41.81 -34.37
C ALA A 216 16.48 -42.14 -34.62
N GLU A 217 16.93 -43.28 -34.09
CA GLU A 217 18.04 -44.00 -34.69
C GLU A 217 17.47 -44.85 -35.84
N ALA A 218 17.99 -44.62 -37.04
CA ALA A 218 17.92 -45.51 -38.18
C ALA A 218 19.32 -45.60 -38.80
#